data_AF-A0A9P5UXY3-F1
#
_entry.id   AF-A0A9P5UXY3-F1
#
_cell.length_a   1.000
_cell.length_b   1.000
_cell.length_c   1.000
_cell.angle_alpha   90.00
_cell.angle_beta   90.00
_cell.angle_gamma   90.00
#
_symmetry.space_group_name_H-M   'P 1'
#
loop_
_entity.id
_entity.type
_entity.pdbx_description
1 polymer ?
#
loop_
_entity_poly.entity_id
_entity_poly.type
_entity_poly.pdbx_seq_one_letter_code
_entity_poly.pdbx_strand_id
1 'polypeptide(L)'
;MPESRPPITNSPSIPAILLAECSHKMRKVQIPRSNLPSQQQQQQEQGVGNDDEKEEGEPLAGLKVLEVSPFNDDGNWSSWKRLLKRCVYLETLHLPAGVESGWSQALAECTSLKRLKVVCIDRPEVRLLTKILRNSGGDSSGLSNLDDIELDYLEQEAVNVTGEDITALLLANRKGWRNIGLSSLRTEQSVEALIHHCATLELLRVNEAPGLTSAHMHHILSSSPRLHTFTTLADGEYPYPEVAYFLPEDFIDLDPITNTLRPWSCESTLRRFCAKIEHIPRPDVTLTHYGLPRTEPEEGIVVEVLQETRTGQSHELQARIYERLARFTQLESLALGHDDRDFGNESLFIIGPDGDPTFGDQHFQYDCLSFSLDSGLQALEALRGLKKLNVFRMATAIGVEEVQWMSRVWPKLESLIGLNPEEAKENDALAWLRENCPRIKLEPFAPWP
;
A
#
# COMPACT_ATOMS: atom_id res chain seq x y z
N MET A 1 51.91 -39.61 9.19
CA MET A 1 50.47 -39.50 9.44
C MET A 1 50.15 -38.04 9.68
N PRO A 2 49.30 -37.39 8.87
CA PRO A 2 48.95 -35.99 9.11
C PRO A 2 47.94 -35.91 10.25
N GLU A 3 48.19 -35.00 11.19
CA GLU A 3 47.30 -34.71 12.32
C GLU A 3 45.91 -34.27 11.80
N SER A 4 44.88 -35.03 12.19
CA SER A 4 43.48 -34.69 11.96
C SER A 4 43.14 -33.42 12.73
N ARG A 5 42.79 -32.34 12.02
CA ARG A 5 42.20 -31.13 12.65
C ARG A 5 40.89 -31.52 13.35
N PRO A 6 40.62 -30.99 14.56
CA PRO A 6 39.33 -31.21 15.22
C PRO A 6 38.20 -30.64 14.36
N PRO A 7 37.01 -31.26 14.36
CA PRO A 7 35.86 -30.78 13.61
C PRO A 7 35.50 -29.36 14.08
N ILE A 8 35.21 -28.48 13.12
CA ILE A 8 34.76 -27.12 13.37
C ILE A 8 33.39 -27.23 14.06
N THR A 9 33.32 -26.86 15.33
CA THR A 9 32.12 -26.92 16.16
C THR A 9 31.25 -25.68 15.94
N ASN A 10 29.96 -25.94 15.69
CA ASN A 10 28.78 -25.08 15.78
C ASN A 10 28.94 -23.58 15.45
N SER A 11 28.41 -23.17 14.30
CA SER A 11 28.09 -21.77 14.05
C SER A 11 27.00 -21.32 15.04
N PRO A 12 27.23 -20.30 15.88
CA PRO A 12 26.23 -19.81 16.82
C PRO A 12 24.99 -19.30 16.08
N SER A 13 23.81 -19.49 16.68
CA SER A 13 22.56 -18.95 16.13
C SER A 13 22.64 -17.43 16.04
N ILE A 14 21.94 -16.83 15.07
CA ILE A 14 21.95 -15.37 14.88
C ILE A 14 21.57 -14.63 16.18
N PRO A 15 20.52 -15.03 16.92
CA PRO A 15 20.21 -14.38 18.18
C PRO A 15 21.34 -14.52 19.21
N ALA A 16 22.07 -15.63 19.25
CA ALA A 16 23.22 -15.79 20.16
C ALA A 16 24.35 -14.81 19.82
N ILE A 17 24.65 -14.63 18.53
CA ILE A 17 25.62 -13.62 18.07
C ILE A 17 25.17 -12.23 18.49
N LEU A 18 23.89 -11.89 18.27
CA LEU A 18 23.34 -10.60 18.67
C LEU A 18 23.39 -10.43 20.20
N LEU A 19 23.06 -11.45 20.97
CA LEU A 19 23.12 -11.41 22.43
C LEU A 19 24.54 -11.12 22.95
N ALA A 20 25.57 -11.62 22.27
CA ALA A 20 26.97 -11.44 22.63
C ALA A 20 27.56 -10.10 22.15
N GLU A 21 27.23 -9.68 20.93
CA GLU A 21 27.93 -8.58 20.24
C GLU A 21 27.16 -7.25 20.24
N CYS A 22 25.87 -7.23 20.62
CA CYS A 22 25.07 -6.00 20.60
C CYS A 22 25.49 -5.01 21.70
N SER A 23 26.02 -3.85 21.30
CA SER A 23 26.26 -2.72 22.21
C SER A 23 24.95 -2.08 22.71
N HIS A 24 24.92 -1.66 23.98
CA HIS A 24 23.82 -0.87 24.56
C HIS A 24 23.53 0.46 23.84
N LYS A 25 24.43 0.95 22.98
CA LYS A 25 24.23 2.17 22.17
C LYS A 25 23.55 1.92 20.83
N MET A 26 23.43 0.66 20.41
CA MET A 26 22.90 0.31 19.11
C MET A 26 21.38 0.55 19.06
N ARG A 27 20.92 1.29 18.05
CA ARG A 27 19.51 1.68 17.91
C ARG A 27 18.71 0.87 16.91
N LYS A 28 19.38 0.42 15.85
CA LYS A 28 18.79 -0.37 14.77
C LYS A 28 19.70 -1.56 14.48
N VAL A 29 19.11 -2.74 14.36
CA VAL A 29 19.75 -3.94 13.85
C VAL A 29 18.98 -4.38 12.63
N GLN A 30 19.73 -4.62 11.54
CA GLN A 30 19.20 -5.30 10.38
C GLN A 30 20.02 -6.58 10.21
N ILE A 31 19.36 -7.72 10.30
CA ILE A 31 19.96 -9.02 10.07
C ILE A 31 19.78 -9.27 8.57
N PRO A 32 20.82 -9.16 7.74
CA PRO A 32 20.70 -9.39 6.31
C PRO A 32 20.39 -10.86 6.04
N ARG A 33 19.83 -11.14 4.85
CA ARG A 33 19.70 -12.51 4.33
C ARG A 33 21.10 -13.05 4.08
N SER A 34 21.71 -13.64 5.09
CA SER A 34 22.99 -14.31 4.92
C SER A 34 22.75 -15.57 4.11
N ASN A 35 23.49 -15.74 3.01
CA ASN A 35 23.72 -17.03 2.36
C ASN A 35 24.53 -17.92 3.30
N LEU A 36 23.99 -18.21 4.48
CA LEU A 36 24.56 -19.18 5.38
C LEU A 36 24.56 -20.50 4.61
N PRO A 37 25.72 -21.18 4.49
CA PRO A 37 25.80 -22.42 3.76
C PRO A 37 24.74 -23.38 4.32
N SER A 38 23.85 -23.86 3.44
CA SER A 38 22.77 -24.78 3.76
C SER A 38 23.30 -25.86 4.71
N GLN A 39 22.79 -25.92 5.93
CA GLN A 39 23.29 -26.79 7.02
C GLN A 39 22.99 -28.28 6.79
N GLN A 40 23.28 -28.82 5.60
CA GLN A 40 23.22 -30.26 5.32
C GLN A 40 24.30 -31.09 6.07
N GLN A 41 25.01 -30.51 7.05
CA GLN A 41 26.05 -31.22 7.82
C GLN A 41 25.86 -31.25 9.35
N GLN A 42 24.73 -30.78 9.91
CA GLN A 42 24.53 -30.75 11.38
C GLN A 42 23.54 -31.81 11.90
N GLN A 43 23.81 -33.10 11.69
CA GLN A 43 23.03 -34.20 12.30
C GLN A 43 23.74 -34.98 13.42
N GLN A 44 24.71 -34.39 14.11
CA GLN A 44 25.35 -35.05 15.26
C GLN A 44 25.55 -34.13 16.46
N GLU A 45 24.49 -33.93 17.25
CA GLU A 45 24.62 -33.62 18.67
C GLU A 45 23.59 -34.40 19.51
N GLN A 46 24.09 -35.42 20.21
CA GLN A 46 23.44 -36.05 21.36
C GLN A 46 24.14 -35.56 22.63
N GLY A 47 23.40 -34.88 23.50
CA GLY A 47 23.67 -34.83 24.94
C GLY A 47 24.66 -33.79 25.44
N VAL A 48 24.23 -32.53 25.50
CA VAL A 48 24.84 -31.51 26.39
C VAL A 48 23.73 -30.98 27.30
N GLY A 49 24.01 -30.93 28.60
CA GLY A 49 23.02 -30.75 29.67
C GLY A 49 22.34 -29.38 29.69
N ASN A 50 21.05 -29.38 30.07
CA ASN A 50 20.15 -28.24 30.23
C ASN A 50 20.52 -27.31 31.42
N ASP A 51 21.75 -26.78 31.50
CA ASP A 51 22.14 -25.75 32.48
C ASP A 51 21.87 -24.31 31.96
N ASP A 52 20.76 -24.14 31.23
CA ASP A 52 20.47 -22.97 30.38
C ASP A 52 19.71 -21.83 31.11
N GLU A 53 19.63 -21.86 32.45
CA GLU A 53 18.85 -20.92 33.26
C GLU A 53 19.63 -19.73 33.84
N LYS A 54 20.96 -19.61 33.65
CA LYS A 54 21.78 -18.70 34.49
C LYS A 54 22.32 -17.41 33.89
N GLU A 55 22.10 -17.08 32.62
CA GLU A 55 22.56 -15.80 32.06
C GLU A 55 21.42 -14.94 31.52
N GLU A 56 20.73 -14.23 32.42
CA GLU A 56 19.98 -13.03 32.05
C GLU A 56 20.98 -11.91 31.71
N GLY A 57 21.43 -11.89 30.46
CA GLY A 57 22.31 -10.83 29.96
C GLY A 57 21.69 -9.44 30.10
N GLU A 58 22.52 -8.39 30.20
CA GLU A 58 22.08 -7.01 30.42
C GLU A 58 21.04 -6.55 29.38
N PRO A 59 20.03 -5.75 29.75
CA PRO A 59 19.03 -5.24 28.81
C PRO A 59 19.66 -4.48 27.63
N LEU A 60 19.16 -4.73 26.42
CA LEU A 60 19.54 -4.01 25.20
C LEU A 60 18.74 -2.70 25.08
N ALA A 61 18.91 -1.82 26.06
CA ALA A 61 18.09 -0.61 26.21
C ALA A 61 18.21 0.38 25.04
N GLY A 62 19.28 0.32 24.25
CA GLY A 62 19.44 1.16 23.06
C GLY A 62 18.58 0.74 21.86
N LEU A 63 18.22 -0.55 21.78
CA LEU A 63 17.65 -1.12 20.56
C LEU A 63 16.18 -0.77 20.42
N LYS A 64 15.85 -0.04 19.35
CA LYS A 64 14.49 0.43 19.03
C LYS A 64 13.91 -0.22 17.79
N VAL A 65 14.76 -0.62 16.84
CA VAL A 65 14.33 -1.19 15.56
C VAL A 65 15.08 -2.51 15.33
N LEU A 66 14.34 -3.57 15.09
CA LEU A 66 14.87 -4.88 14.72
C LEU A 66 14.24 -5.31 13.40
N GLU A 67 15.09 -5.52 12.40
CA GLU A 67 14.69 -6.01 11.09
C GLU A 67 15.34 -7.37 10.84
N VAL A 68 14.49 -8.38 10.62
CA VAL A 68 14.91 -9.75 10.40
C VAL A 68 14.70 -10.09 8.92
N SER A 69 15.74 -10.50 8.21
CA SER A 69 15.61 -10.99 6.82
C SER A 69 15.23 -12.47 6.82
N PRO A 70 14.61 -13.00 5.74
CA PRO A 70 14.15 -14.39 5.71
C PRO A 70 15.32 -15.36 5.90
N PHE A 71 15.15 -16.33 6.77
CA PHE A 71 16.16 -17.33 7.12
C PHE A 71 15.45 -18.66 7.38
N ASN A 72 16.04 -19.73 6.87
CA ASN A 72 15.59 -21.09 7.16
C ASN A 72 16.16 -21.46 8.52
N ASP A 73 15.53 -20.99 9.61
CA ASP A 73 15.90 -21.44 10.95
C ASP A 73 15.11 -22.71 11.27
N ASP A 74 15.81 -23.73 11.76
CA ASP A 74 15.22 -25.01 12.16
C ASP A 74 14.48 -24.90 13.52
N GLY A 75 13.95 -23.73 13.86
CA GLY A 75 13.02 -23.55 14.98
C GLY A 75 13.63 -23.31 16.37
N ASN A 76 14.83 -22.74 16.51
CA ASN A 76 15.36 -22.37 17.84
C ASN A 76 14.76 -21.05 18.39
N TRP A 77 13.44 -21.07 18.60
CA TRP A 77 12.64 -19.95 19.10
C TRP A 77 13.01 -19.48 20.52
N SER A 78 13.65 -20.35 21.31
CA SER A 78 14.11 -20.01 22.66
C SER A 78 15.12 -18.85 22.63
N SER A 79 15.98 -18.81 21.61
CA SER A 79 16.99 -17.77 21.45
C SER A 79 16.37 -16.43 21.08
N TRP A 80 15.35 -16.43 20.22
CA TRP A 80 14.56 -15.25 19.88
C TRP A 80 13.80 -14.67 21.07
N LYS A 81 13.16 -15.54 21.88
CA LYS A 81 12.49 -15.11 23.11
C LYS A 81 13.48 -14.44 24.08
N ARG A 82 14.66 -15.04 24.30
CA ARG A 82 15.72 -14.45 25.15
C ARG A 82 16.18 -13.08 24.62
N LEU A 83 16.36 -12.95 23.31
CA LEU A 83 16.72 -11.69 22.68
C LEU A 83 15.64 -10.62 22.89
N LEU A 84 14.39 -10.91 22.55
CA LEU A 84 13.30 -9.94 22.66
C LEU A 84 13.01 -9.53 24.11
N LYS A 85 13.16 -10.46 25.08
CA LYS A 85 13.08 -10.14 26.51
C LYS A 85 14.10 -9.07 26.94
N ARG A 86 15.29 -9.03 26.34
CA ARG A 86 16.30 -8.00 26.60
C ARG A 86 16.00 -6.67 25.89
N CYS A 87 15.17 -6.67 24.85
CA CYS A 87 14.85 -5.51 24.03
C CYS A 87 13.67 -4.68 24.59
N VAL A 88 13.81 -4.23 25.85
CA VAL A 88 12.73 -3.57 26.62
C VAL A 88 12.15 -2.29 25.98
N TYR A 89 12.89 -1.63 25.08
CA TYR A 89 12.47 -0.42 24.36
C TYR A 89 12.32 -0.65 22.84
N LEU A 90 12.13 -1.89 22.41
CA LEU A 90 11.86 -2.19 21.01
C LEU A 90 10.53 -1.55 20.59
N GLU A 91 10.60 -0.63 19.63
CA GLU A 91 9.43 0.11 19.12
C GLU A 91 8.96 -0.46 17.77
N THR A 92 9.88 -0.97 16.95
CA THR A 92 9.60 -1.48 15.61
C THR A 92 10.22 -2.85 15.39
N LEU A 93 9.42 -3.79 14.90
CA LEU A 93 9.85 -5.14 14.52
C LEU A 93 9.41 -5.45 13.09
N HIS A 94 10.36 -5.80 12.23
CA HIS A 94 10.08 -6.26 10.87
C HIS A 94 10.42 -7.74 10.73
N LEU A 95 9.45 -8.53 10.31
CA LEU A 95 9.53 -9.97 10.10
C LEU A 95 9.35 -10.28 8.60
N PRO A 96 10.14 -11.20 8.03
CA PRO A 96 10.22 -11.42 6.58
C PRO A 96 9.27 -12.50 6.05
N ALA A 97 8.85 -13.41 6.93
CA ALA A 97 7.94 -14.54 6.72
C ALA A 97 7.76 -15.23 8.08
N GLY A 98 6.65 -15.92 8.30
CA GLY A 98 6.64 -16.95 9.33
C GLY A 98 6.43 -16.46 10.76
N VAL A 99 5.23 -16.00 11.16
CA VAL A 99 4.89 -15.89 12.60
C VAL A 99 4.55 -17.28 13.16
N GLU A 100 5.53 -18.18 13.18
CA GLU A 100 5.37 -19.49 13.77
C GLU A 100 4.92 -19.42 15.24
N SER A 101 4.39 -20.53 15.76
CA SER A 101 3.93 -20.63 17.15
C SER A 101 4.94 -20.12 18.19
N GLY A 102 6.25 -20.26 17.93
CA GLY A 102 7.33 -19.74 18.78
C GLY A 102 7.36 -18.22 18.91
N TRP A 103 6.97 -17.48 17.88
CA TRP A 103 6.90 -16.01 17.93
C TRP A 103 5.86 -15.51 18.91
N SER A 104 4.81 -16.28 19.19
CA SER A 104 3.77 -15.81 20.13
C SER A 104 4.31 -15.53 21.52
N GLN A 105 5.20 -16.38 22.01
CA GLN A 105 5.84 -16.19 23.30
C GLN A 105 6.87 -15.05 23.23
N ALA A 106 7.61 -14.95 22.13
CA ALA A 106 8.63 -13.93 21.97
C ALA A 106 8.02 -12.53 21.84
N LEU A 107 6.96 -12.38 21.06
CA LEU A 107 6.20 -11.13 20.88
C LEU A 107 5.50 -10.69 22.17
N ALA A 108 5.08 -11.63 23.03
CA ALA A 108 4.47 -11.29 24.31
C ALA A 108 5.41 -10.53 25.26
N GLU A 109 6.74 -10.68 25.09
CA GLU A 109 7.77 -9.96 25.85
C GLU A 109 7.97 -8.51 25.34
N CYS A 110 7.53 -8.20 24.12
CA CYS A 110 7.74 -6.91 23.46
C CYS A 110 6.71 -5.85 23.90
N THR A 111 6.68 -5.52 25.19
CA THR A 111 5.68 -4.60 25.78
C THR A 111 5.74 -3.16 25.24
N SER A 112 6.89 -2.73 24.71
CA SER A 112 7.09 -1.40 24.11
C SER A 112 6.82 -1.34 22.60
N LEU A 113 6.47 -2.46 21.97
CA LEU A 113 6.31 -2.53 20.52
C LEU A 113 5.13 -1.69 20.06
N LYS A 114 5.39 -0.79 19.10
CA LYS A 114 4.40 0.10 18.49
C LYS A 114 4.08 -0.30 17.06
N ARG A 115 5.11 -0.75 16.32
CA ARG A 115 5.02 -1.13 14.92
C ARG A 115 5.46 -2.56 14.67
N LEU A 116 4.61 -3.30 13.98
CA LEU A 116 4.89 -4.64 13.50
C LEU A 116 4.68 -4.68 11.99
N LYS A 117 5.74 -5.02 11.26
CA LYS A 117 5.68 -5.34 9.84
C LYS A 117 5.93 -6.83 9.66
N VAL A 118 5.06 -7.53 8.97
CA VAL A 118 5.23 -8.94 8.62
C VAL A 118 5.04 -9.08 7.12
N VAL A 119 6.07 -9.56 6.45
CA VAL A 119 6.05 -9.91 5.03
C VAL A 119 5.76 -11.40 4.92
N CYS A 120 5.07 -11.83 3.86
CA CYS A 120 4.72 -13.24 3.61
C CYS A 120 3.94 -13.91 4.76
N ILE A 121 2.92 -13.22 5.30
CA ILE A 121 2.12 -13.79 6.41
C ILE A 121 1.05 -14.75 5.89
N ASP A 122 0.91 -15.91 6.52
CA ASP A 122 -0.11 -16.90 6.18
C ASP A 122 -1.35 -16.83 7.12
N ARG A 123 -2.32 -17.71 6.89
CA ARG A 123 -3.57 -17.75 7.68
C ARG A 123 -3.34 -18.16 9.15
N PRO A 124 -2.68 -19.30 9.48
CA PRO A 124 -2.30 -19.63 10.85
C PRO A 124 -1.64 -18.47 11.62
N GLU A 125 -0.78 -17.72 10.95
CA GLU A 125 -0.01 -16.62 11.52
C GLU A 125 -0.87 -15.40 11.84
N VAL A 126 -1.76 -14.99 10.93
CA VAL A 126 -2.74 -13.92 11.20
C VAL A 126 -3.60 -14.28 12.42
N ARG A 127 -4.03 -15.55 12.52
CA ARG A 127 -4.81 -16.04 13.68
C ARG A 127 -4.00 -16.04 14.96
N LEU A 128 -2.73 -16.42 14.91
CA LEU A 128 -1.84 -16.37 16.06
C LEU A 128 -1.63 -14.93 16.53
N LEU A 129 -1.34 -14.01 15.62
CA LEU A 129 -1.20 -12.59 15.90
C LEU A 129 -2.46 -12.02 16.53
N THR A 130 -3.62 -12.36 15.97
CA THR A 130 -4.94 -11.98 16.52
C THR A 130 -5.11 -12.44 17.96
N LYS A 131 -4.71 -13.68 18.30
CA LYS A 131 -4.77 -14.20 19.68
C LYS A 131 -3.84 -13.44 20.62
N ILE A 132 -2.61 -13.15 20.19
CA ILE A 132 -1.64 -12.37 20.98
C ILE A 132 -2.22 -10.98 21.30
N LEU A 133 -2.78 -10.31 20.29
CA LEU A 133 -3.38 -8.98 20.46
C LEU A 133 -4.57 -9.01 21.41
N ARG A 134 -5.48 -9.99 21.28
CA ARG A 134 -6.65 -10.14 22.18
C ARG A 134 -6.26 -10.41 23.62
N ASN A 135 -5.22 -11.21 23.84
CA ASN A 135 -4.76 -11.58 25.18
C ASN A 135 -4.02 -10.45 25.89
N SER A 136 -3.54 -9.42 25.16
CA SER A 136 -2.79 -8.30 25.74
C SER A 136 -3.59 -7.36 26.66
N GLY A 137 -4.90 -7.59 26.80
CA GLY A 137 -5.80 -6.79 27.63
C GLY A 137 -5.87 -7.17 29.11
N GLY A 138 -5.29 -8.31 29.52
CA GLY A 138 -5.29 -8.79 30.91
C GLY A 138 -3.87 -8.99 31.40
N ASP A 139 -3.48 -8.20 32.41
CA ASP A 139 -2.25 -8.36 33.20
C ASP A 139 -0.91 -8.36 32.42
N SER A 140 -0.42 -7.14 32.13
CA SER A 140 0.99 -6.77 31.92
C SER A 140 1.82 -7.46 30.82
N SER A 141 1.28 -8.45 30.12
CA SER A 141 1.97 -9.17 29.05
C SER A 141 1.29 -8.93 27.71
N GLY A 142 2.08 -8.75 26.64
CA GLY A 142 1.57 -8.61 25.28
C GLY A 142 1.75 -7.24 24.62
N LEU A 143 1.23 -7.17 23.39
CA LEU A 143 1.41 -6.08 22.43
C LEU A 143 0.47 -4.90 22.67
N SER A 144 0.33 -4.47 23.93
CA SER A 144 -0.66 -3.47 24.33
C SER A 144 -0.40 -2.06 23.75
N ASN A 145 0.84 -1.78 23.30
CA ASN A 145 1.22 -0.52 22.70
C ASN A 145 1.26 -0.56 21.17
N LEU A 146 0.93 -1.71 20.56
CA LEU A 146 0.94 -1.86 19.11
C LEU A 146 -0.25 -1.09 18.53
N ASP A 147 0.06 -0.07 17.72
CA ASP A 147 -0.89 0.78 17.03
C ASP A 147 -0.59 0.93 15.52
N ASP A 148 0.51 0.33 15.06
CA ASP A 148 0.91 0.25 13.66
C ASP A 148 1.07 -1.20 13.20
N ILE A 149 0.37 -1.59 12.14
CA ILE A 149 0.48 -2.91 11.54
C ILE A 149 0.64 -2.82 10.02
N GLU A 150 1.60 -3.57 9.48
CA GLU A 150 1.82 -3.73 8.04
C GLU A 150 1.96 -5.22 7.71
N LEU A 151 0.97 -5.79 7.04
CA LEU A 151 0.94 -7.20 6.65
C LEU A 151 0.97 -7.31 5.13
N ASP A 152 1.93 -8.08 4.62
CA ASP A 152 2.04 -8.43 3.22
C ASP A 152 1.86 -9.94 3.01
N TYR A 153 1.07 -10.33 2.01
CA TYR A 153 0.77 -11.72 1.69
C TYR A 153 1.56 -12.12 0.44
N LEU A 154 2.11 -13.34 0.42
CA LEU A 154 2.59 -13.91 -0.84
C LEU A 154 1.38 -14.16 -1.74
N GLU A 155 1.41 -13.70 -2.99
CA GLU A 155 0.29 -13.82 -3.95
C GLU A 155 -0.28 -15.25 -4.01
N GLN A 156 0.60 -16.26 -4.01
CA GLN A 156 0.21 -17.68 -4.07
C GLN A 156 -0.49 -18.19 -2.80
N GLU A 157 -0.18 -17.59 -1.64
CA GLU A 157 -0.72 -17.99 -0.33
C GLU A 157 -1.84 -17.07 0.17
N ALA A 158 -1.99 -15.90 -0.46
CA ALA A 158 -2.96 -14.88 -0.11
C ALA A 158 -4.40 -15.42 -0.15
N VAL A 159 -4.64 -16.48 -0.93
CA VAL A 159 -5.92 -17.21 -1.04
C VAL A 159 -6.36 -17.82 0.30
N ASN A 160 -5.43 -18.10 1.23
CA ASN A 160 -5.76 -18.77 2.48
C ASN A 160 -6.24 -17.82 3.58
N VAL A 161 -5.83 -16.54 3.56
CA VAL A 161 -6.22 -15.56 4.58
C VAL A 161 -7.63 -15.07 4.29
N THR A 162 -8.60 -15.41 5.14
CA THR A 162 -10.01 -15.04 4.91
C THR A 162 -10.33 -13.66 5.47
N GLY A 163 -11.39 -13.02 4.98
CA GLY A 163 -11.85 -11.74 5.53
C GLY A 163 -12.25 -11.82 7.01
N GLU A 164 -12.69 -12.99 7.49
CA GLU A 164 -12.92 -13.21 8.92
C GLU A 164 -11.63 -13.10 9.75
N ASP A 165 -10.51 -13.59 9.22
CA ASP A 165 -9.22 -13.52 9.90
C ASP A 165 -8.72 -12.06 9.97
N ILE A 166 -8.89 -11.28 8.89
CA ILE A 166 -8.59 -9.84 8.86
C ILE A 166 -9.52 -9.05 9.78
N THR A 167 -10.83 -9.31 9.75
CA THR A 167 -11.82 -8.72 10.65
C THR A 167 -11.43 -8.97 12.10
N ALA A 168 -11.09 -10.22 12.43
CA ALA A 168 -10.71 -10.62 13.78
C ALA A 168 -9.43 -9.93 14.26
N LEU A 169 -8.45 -9.76 13.36
CA LEU A 169 -7.20 -9.04 13.60
C LEU A 169 -7.44 -7.55 13.86
N LEU A 170 -8.20 -6.88 12.98
CA LEU A 170 -8.49 -5.45 13.10
C LEU A 170 -9.23 -5.14 14.41
N LEU A 171 -10.21 -5.97 14.77
CA LEU A 171 -10.96 -5.83 16.03
C LEU A 171 -10.15 -6.24 17.29
N ALA A 172 -8.98 -6.86 17.13
CA ALA A 172 -8.16 -7.26 18.26
C ALA A 172 -7.51 -6.06 18.97
N ASN A 173 -7.26 -4.96 18.26
CA ASN A 173 -6.76 -3.73 18.86
C ASN A 173 -7.91 -2.86 19.36
N ARG A 174 -7.99 -2.68 20.69
CA ARG A 174 -9.05 -1.89 21.32
C ARG A 174 -8.70 -0.41 21.50
N LYS A 175 -7.44 -0.04 21.33
CA LYS A 175 -6.97 1.35 21.50
C LYS A 175 -7.12 2.18 20.23
N GLY A 176 -7.36 1.53 19.10
CA GLY A 176 -7.40 2.14 17.78
C GLY A 176 -6.08 1.93 17.03
N TRP A 177 -6.17 1.55 15.75
CA TRP A 177 -5.02 1.56 14.86
C TRP A 177 -4.72 2.97 14.37
N ARG A 178 -3.44 3.34 14.36
CA ARG A 178 -2.94 4.58 13.75
C ARG A 178 -2.49 4.32 12.33
N ASN A 179 -1.72 3.26 12.08
CA ASN A 179 -1.26 2.92 10.75
C ASN A 179 -1.69 1.49 10.38
N ILE A 180 -2.41 1.36 9.28
CA ILE A 180 -2.84 0.08 8.71
C ILE A 180 -2.27 -0.04 7.31
N GLY A 181 -1.41 -1.03 7.10
CA GLY A 181 -0.97 -1.51 5.79
C GLY A 181 -1.38 -2.96 5.60
N LEU A 182 -2.25 -3.26 4.64
CA LEU A 182 -2.69 -4.62 4.35
C LEU A 182 -2.65 -4.84 2.84
N SER A 183 -2.19 -5.99 2.36
CA SER A 183 -2.30 -6.25 0.91
C SER A 183 -3.74 -6.47 0.47
N SER A 184 -4.64 -6.94 1.36
CA SER A 184 -6.06 -7.16 1.05
C SER A 184 -6.99 -7.03 2.25
N LEU A 185 -8.21 -6.48 2.05
CA LEU A 185 -9.30 -6.48 3.03
C LEU A 185 -10.23 -7.72 2.91
N ARG A 186 -10.33 -8.34 1.74
CA ARG A 186 -11.11 -9.57 1.44
C ARG A 186 -12.64 -9.47 1.56
N THR A 187 -13.22 -8.81 2.57
CA THR A 187 -14.70 -8.75 2.76
C THR A 187 -15.19 -7.43 3.35
N GLU A 188 -16.48 -7.15 3.19
CA GLU A 188 -17.17 -5.98 3.78
C GLU A 188 -17.05 -5.94 5.32
N GLN A 189 -17.09 -7.08 6.02
CA GLN A 189 -16.95 -7.09 7.49
C GLN A 189 -15.58 -6.60 7.96
N SER A 190 -14.54 -6.82 7.16
CA SER A 190 -13.19 -6.30 7.45
C SER A 190 -13.11 -4.79 7.27
N VAL A 191 -13.89 -4.24 6.32
CA VAL A 191 -14.00 -2.81 6.06
C VAL A 191 -14.70 -2.13 7.23
N GLU A 192 -15.79 -2.71 7.72
CA GLU A 192 -16.47 -2.24 8.95
C GLU A 192 -15.54 -2.30 10.16
N ALA A 193 -14.76 -3.38 10.30
CA ALA A 193 -13.75 -3.49 11.34
C ALA A 193 -12.66 -2.40 11.25
N LEU A 194 -12.27 -2.01 10.03
CA LEU A 194 -11.33 -0.92 9.78
C LEU A 194 -11.93 0.44 10.15
N ILE A 195 -13.21 0.68 9.80
CA ILE A 195 -13.92 1.94 10.05
C ILE A 195 -13.97 2.27 11.55
N HIS A 196 -14.01 1.26 12.42
CA HIS A 196 -13.93 1.46 13.88
C HIS A 196 -12.66 2.22 14.34
N HIS A 197 -11.62 2.31 13.51
CA HIS A 197 -10.34 2.95 13.83
C HIS A 197 -10.18 4.36 13.23
N CYS A 198 -11.16 4.87 12.48
CA CYS A 198 -11.06 6.17 11.78
C CYS A 198 -10.59 7.33 12.69
N ALA A 199 -11.07 7.39 13.94
CA ALA A 199 -10.71 8.46 14.86
C ALA A 199 -9.21 8.53 15.21
N THR A 200 -8.49 7.41 15.11
CA THR A 200 -7.04 7.32 15.38
C THR A 200 -6.20 7.18 14.13
N LEU A 201 -6.82 6.91 12.97
CA LEU A 201 -6.13 6.57 11.73
C LEU A 201 -5.32 7.75 11.17
N GLU A 202 -4.06 7.48 10.89
CA GLU A 202 -3.04 8.39 10.34
C GLU A 202 -2.57 7.92 8.96
N LEU A 203 -2.42 6.61 8.76
CA LEU A 203 -2.07 5.99 7.48
C LEU A 203 -2.98 4.80 7.18
N LEU A 204 -3.56 4.80 5.98
CA LEU A 204 -4.20 3.64 5.39
C LEU A 204 -3.54 3.29 4.06
N ARG A 205 -3.08 2.06 3.94
CA ARG A 205 -2.65 1.43 2.69
C ARG A 205 -3.31 0.08 2.54
N VAL A 206 -4.12 -0.07 1.50
CA VAL A 206 -4.76 -1.33 1.12
C VAL A 206 -4.58 -1.53 -0.38
N ASN A 207 -3.94 -2.61 -0.82
CA ASN A 207 -3.68 -2.81 -2.25
C ASN A 207 -4.91 -3.39 -2.96
N GLU A 208 -5.49 -4.45 -2.41
CA GLU A 208 -6.74 -5.06 -2.86
C GLU A 208 -7.84 -4.78 -1.84
N ALA A 209 -8.95 -4.19 -2.26
CA ALA A 209 -9.98 -3.82 -1.31
C ALA A 209 -11.37 -4.34 -1.72
N PRO A 210 -11.54 -5.65 -1.94
CA PRO A 210 -12.86 -6.23 -2.21
C PRO A 210 -13.81 -5.89 -1.04
N GLY A 211 -14.98 -5.33 -1.38
CA GLY A 211 -15.97 -4.85 -0.41
C GLY A 211 -15.73 -3.42 0.11
N LEU A 212 -14.61 -2.77 -0.21
CA LEU A 212 -14.41 -1.35 0.10
C LEU A 212 -15.16 -0.50 -0.94
N THR A 213 -16.40 -0.17 -0.62
CA THR A 213 -17.26 0.66 -1.46
C THR A 213 -16.86 2.14 -1.41
N SER A 214 -17.34 2.91 -2.38
CA SER A 214 -17.24 4.37 -2.40
C SER A 214 -17.78 5.03 -1.12
N ALA A 215 -18.91 4.57 -0.60
CA ALA A 215 -19.48 5.03 0.67
C ALA A 215 -18.56 4.75 1.88
N HIS A 216 -17.91 3.59 1.92
CA HIS A 216 -16.93 3.27 2.97
C HIS A 216 -15.70 4.19 2.89
N MET A 217 -15.18 4.46 1.69
CA MET A 217 -14.04 5.37 1.52
C MET A 217 -14.40 6.81 1.90
N HIS A 218 -15.60 7.27 1.54
CA HIS A 218 -16.16 8.55 2.02
C HIS A 218 -16.21 8.60 3.54
N HIS A 219 -16.72 7.55 4.19
CA HIS A 219 -16.80 7.47 5.64
C HIS A 219 -15.42 7.56 6.30
N ILE A 220 -14.42 6.86 5.75
CA ILE A 220 -13.03 6.90 6.25
C ILE A 220 -12.47 8.32 6.18
N LEU A 221 -12.55 8.98 5.03
CA LEU A 221 -12.00 10.33 4.83
C LEU A 221 -12.74 11.38 5.66
N SER A 222 -14.06 11.28 5.75
CA SER A 222 -14.90 12.19 6.53
C SER A 222 -14.75 12.01 8.05
N SER A 223 -14.36 10.82 8.53
CA SER A 223 -14.28 10.49 9.96
C SER A 223 -12.86 10.40 10.52
N SER A 224 -11.82 10.59 9.71
CA SER A 224 -10.41 10.43 10.13
C SER A 224 -9.63 11.76 10.22
N PRO A 225 -9.71 12.51 11.33
CA PRO A 225 -9.12 13.85 11.46
C PRO A 225 -7.59 13.89 11.46
N ARG A 226 -6.91 12.74 11.56
CA ARG A 226 -5.45 12.63 11.60
C ARG A 226 -4.87 11.98 10.35
N LEU A 227 -5.71 11.57 9.42
CA LEU A 227 -5.30 10.83 8.24
C LEU A 227 -4.44 11.71 7.35
N HIS A 228 -3.20 11.28 7.15
CA HIS A 228 -2.24 11.94 6.27
C HIS A 228 -1.95 11.12 5.01
N THR A 229 -2.28 9.83 5.01
CA THR A 229 -2.08 8.94 3.85
C THR A 229 -3.27 8.02 3.66
N PHE A 230 -3.87 8.11 2.48
CA PHE A 230 -4.92 7.21 2.03
C PHE A 230 -4.50 6.62 0.68
N THR A 231 -4.31 5.31 0.64
CA THR A 231 -3.87 4.58 -0.55
C THR A 231 -4.68 3.30 -0.70
N THR A 232 -5.47 3.25 -1.77
CA THR A 232 -6.25 2.07 -2.20
C THR A 232 -5.80 1.54 -3.57
N LEU A 233 -4.73 2.12 -4.12
CA LEU A 233 -4.07 1.69 -5.35
C LEU A 233 -2.83 0.87 -4.97
N ALA A 234 -2.63 -0.27 -5.62
CA ALA A 234 -1.44 -1.07 -5.39
C ALA A 234 -0.18 -0.36 -5.90
N ASP A 235 0.98 -0.71 -5.35
CA ASP A 235 2.27 -0.30 -5.92
C ASP A 235 2.83 -1.51 -6.70
N GLY A 236 2.92 -1.41 -8.03
CA GLY A 236 3.54 -2.45 -8.88
C GLY A 236 2.56 -3.36 -9.62
N GLU A 237 3.11 -4.41 -10.22
CA GLU A 237 2.36 -5.43 -10.97
C GLU A 237 1.67 -6.37 -9.97
N TYR A 238 0.34 -6.34 -9.91
CA TYR A 238 -0.45 -7.26 -9.11
C TYR A 238 -1.34 -8.10 -10.02
N PRO A 239 -1.41 -9.42 -9.82
CA PRO A 239 -2.38 -10.25 -10.51
C PRO A 239 -3.77 -10.03 -9.88
N TYR A 240 -4.71 -9.50 -10.66
CA TYR A 240 -6.13 -9.33 -10.30
C TYR A 240 -6.47 -8.30 -9.19
N PRO A 241 -5.99 -7.05 -9.22
CA PRO A 241 -6.41 -6.08 -8.22
C PRO A 241 -7.88 -5.70 -8.45
N GLU A 242 -8.78 -6.18 -7.59
CA GLU A 242 -10.07 -5.51 -7.37
C GLU A 242 -9.76 -4.15 -6.71
N VAL A 243 -9.54 -3.15 -7.55
CA VAL A 243 -9.22 -1.79 -7.11
C VAL A 243 -10.49 -1.09 -6.66
N ALA A 244 -10.52 -0.63 -5.41
CA ALA A 244 -11.62 0.21 -4.95
C ALA A 244 -11.58 1.59 -5.63
N TYR A 245 -12.75 2.06 -6.06
CA TYR A 245 -12.94 3.35 -6.70
C TYR A 245 -14.06 4.14 -6.03
N PHE A 246 -13.92 5.47 -6.06
CA PHE A 246 -14.99 6.38 -5.71
C PHE A 246 -16.00 6.52 -6.85
N LEU A 247 -17.28 6.55 -6.48
CA LEU A 247 -18.32 7.14 -7.31
C LEU A 247 -18.29 8.66 -7.17
N PRO A 248 -18.63 9.43 -8.22
CA PRO A 248 -18.59 10.88 -8.18
C PRO A 248 -19.44 11.47 -7.05
N GLU A 249 -20.65 10.95 -6.85
CA GLU A 249 -21.61 11.49 -5.89
C GLU A 249 -21.12 11.41 -4.44
N ASP A 250 -20.57 10.26 -4.05
CA ASP A 250 -20.02 10.03 -2.70
C ASP A 250 -18.72 10.82 -2.49
N PHE A 251 -17.88 10.95 -3.53
CA PHE A 251 -16.65 11.73 -3.42
C PHE A 251 -16.93 13.23 -3.29
N ILE A 252 -17.90 13.74 -4.06
CA ILE A 252 -18.30 15.14 -3.99
C ILE A 252 -18.94 15.41 -2.62
N ASP A 253 -19.86 14.56 -2.14
CA ASP A 253 -20.50 14.68 -0.82
C ASP A 253 -21.11 16.09 -0.59
N LEU A 254 -22.05 16.45 -1.46
CA LEU A 254 -22.82 17.69 -1.35
C LEU A 254 -23.83 17.59 -0.21
N ASP A 255 -23.94 18.65 0.57
CA ASP A 255 -25.09 18.81 1.42
C ASP A 255 -26.34 19.09 0.58
N PRO A 256 -27.42 18.30 0.71
CA PRO A 256 -28.59 18.42 -0.14
C PRO A 256 -29.39 19.72 0.09
N ILE A 257 -29.17 20.42 1.21
CA ILE A 257 -29.87 21.66 1.55
C ILE A 257 -29.10 22.87 1.02
N THR A 258 -27.79 22.93 1.28
CA THR A 258 -26.97 24.10 0.91
C THR A 258 -26.33 23.98 -0.46
N ASN A 259 -26.31 22.77 -1.05
CA ASN A 259 -25.59 22.47 -2.29
C ASN A 259 -24.10 22.83 -2.21
N THR A 260 -23.51 22.68 -1.02
CA THR A 260 -22.08 22.91 -0.76
C THR A 260 -21.42 21.62 -0.29
N LEU A 261 -20.14 21.46 -0.60
CA LEU A 261 -19.33 20.34 -0.14
C LEU A 261 -19.31 20.26 1.40
N ARG A 262 -19.71 19.12 1.97
CA ARG A 262 -19.56 18.89 3.42
C ARG A 262 -18.08 18.79 3.81
N PRO A 263 -17.64 19.39 4.92
CA PRO A 263 -16.25 19.28 5.33
C PRO A 263 -15.87 17.86 5.73
N TRP A 264 -14.77 17.34 5.19
CA TRP A 264 -14.16 16.10 5.65
C TRP A 264 -13.12 16.38 6.74
N SER A 265 -13.04 15.48 7.73
CA SER A 265 -12.14 15.65 8.87
C SER A 265 -10.66 15.69 8.46
N CYS A 266 -10.27 15.00 7.39
CA CYS A 266 -8.88 14.90 6.93
C CYS A 266 -8.44 16.03 5.99
N GLU A 267 -9.30 17.00 5.63
CA GLU A 267 -8.98 18.02 4.59
C GLU A 267 -7.67 18.77 4.85
N SER A 268 -7.41 19.07 6.12
CA SER A 268 -6.21 19.79 6.54
C SER A 268 -5.01 18.91 6.86
N THR A 269 -5.15 17.58 6.90
CA THR A 269 -4.08 16.66 7.29
C THR A 269 -3.60 15.76 6.15
N LEU A 270 -4.45 15.53 5.15
CA LEU A 270 -4.18 14.60 4.06
C LEU A 270 -3.02 15.10 3.18
N ARG A 271 -1.94 14.30 3.10
CA ARG A 271 -0.74 14.60 2.31
C ARG A 271 -0.57 13.68 1.11
N ARG A 272 -1.12 12.47 1.17
CA ARG A 272 -1.13 11.51 0.06
C ARG A 272 -2.53 10.97 -0.13
N PHE A 273 -3.04 11.12 -1.35
CA PHE A 273 -4.31 10.55 -1.79
C PHE A 273 -4.05 9.73 -3.05
N CYS A 274 -4.24 8.42 -2.95
CA CYS A 274 -4.12 7.47 -4.05
C CYS A 274 -5.40 6.62 -4.10
N ALA A 275 -6.33 6.95 -4.99
CA ALA A 275 -7.57 6.20 -5.20
C ALA A 275 -8.15 6.54 -6.58
N LYS A 276 -8.83 5.58 -7.21
CA LYS A 276 -9.55 5.85 -8.46
C LYS A 276 -10.83 6.63 -8.19
N ILE A 277 -11.26 7.43 -9.16
CA ILE A 277 -12.58 8.03 -9.23
C ILE A 277 -13.14 7.67 -10.61
N GLU A 278 -14.13 6.80 -10.64
CA GLU A 278 -14.68 6.24 -11.88
C GLU A 278 -16.12 6.71 -12.10
N HIS A 279 -16.75 6.21 -13.16
CA HIS A 279 -18.12 6.54 -13.55
C HIS A 279 -18.35 8.03 -13.86
N ILE A 280 -17.33 8.73 -14.35
CA ILE A 280 -17.47 10.09 -14.87
C ILE A 280 -17.75 9.97 -16.37
N PRO A 281 -18.93 10.37 -16.90
CA PRO A 281 -19.21 10.29 -18.32
C PRO A 281 -18.16 11.07 -19.13
N ARG A 282 -17.60 10.48 -20.18
CA ARG A 282 -16.58 11.09 -21.05
C ARG A 282 -16.97 10.97 -22.52
N PRO A 283 -17.97 11.74 -22.98
CA PRO A 283 -18.43 11.67 -24.37
C PRO A 283 -17.38 12.15 -25.38
N ASP A 284 -16.34 12.85 -24.92
CA ASP A 284 -15.18 13.25 -25.71
C ASP A 284 -14.22 12.07 -25.99
N VAL A 285 -14.28 11.01 -25.19
CA VAL A 285 -13.42 9.82 -25.33
C VAL A 285 -14.17 8.75 -26.11
N THR A 286 -14.09 8.85 -27.44
CA THR A 286 -14.79 7.95 -28.37
C THR A 286 -13.93 6.79 -28.87
N LEU A 287 -12.61 6.87 -28.66
CA LEU A 287 -11.64 5.86 -29.06
C LEU A 287 -11.00 5.23 -27.83
N THR A 288 -10.64 3.97 -27.94
CA THR A 288 -9.77 3.27 -26.99
C THR A 288 -8.34 3.80 -27.11
N HIS A 289 -7.49 3.41 -26.17
CA HIS A 289 -6.05 3.66 -26.21
C HIS A 289 -5.40 3.17 -27.52
N TYR A 290 -5.94 2.11 -28.13
CA TYR A 290 -5.48 1.55 -29.40
C TYR A 290 -6.14 2.20 -30.64
N GLY A 291 -6.87 3.30 -30.47
CA GLY A 291 -7.54 4.01 -31.55
C GLY A 291 -8.78 3.30 -32.10
N LEU A 292 -9.28 2.25 -31.43
CA LEU A 292 -10.50 1.55 -31.83
C LEU A 292 -11.73 2.32 -31.32
N PRO A 293 -12.85 2.40 -32.08
CA PRO A 293 -14.07 3.00 -31.58
C PRO A 293 -14.61 2.28 -30.33
N ARG A 294 -15.03 3.02 -29.29
CA ARG A 294 -15.72 2.46 -28.11
C ARG A 294 -17.20 2.11 -28.39
N THR A 295 -17.56 1.84 -29.65
CA THR A 295 -18.95 2.03 -30.10
C THR A 295 -19.88 0.84 -29.89
N GLU A 296 -19.42 -0.41 -29.84
CA GLU A 296 -20.31 -1.56 -29.64
C GLU A 296 -19.59 -2.72 -28.92
N PRO A 297 -20.31 -3.54 -28.14
CA PRO A 297 -19.75 -4.73 -27.51
C PRO A 297 -19.31 -5.74 -28.58
N GLU A 298 -18.00 -5.82 -28.84
CA GLU A 298 -17.45 -7.02 -29.47
C GLU A 298 -17.68 -8.20 -28.51
N GLU A 299 -18.01 -9.36 -29.08
CA GLU A 299 -18.36 -10.59 -28.36
C GLU A 299 -17.29 -10.95 -27.30
N GLY A 300 -17.45 -10.46 -26.07
CA GLY A 300 -16.62 -10.84 -24.93
C GLY A 300 -16.19 -9.72 -23.99
N ILE A 301 -16.09 -8.46 -24.42
CA ILE A 301 -15.59 -7.35 -23.57
C ILE A 301 -16.43 -6.09 -23.83
N VAL A 302 -17.46 -5.86 -23.00
CA VAL A 302 -18.32 -4.68 -23.10
C VAL A 302 -17.68 -3.52 -22.33
N VAL A 303 -17.02 -2.59 -23.03
CA VAL A 303 -16.70 -1.27 -22.46
C VAL A 303 -17.87 -0.34 -22.79
N GLU A 304 -18.86 -0.29 -21.91
CA GLU A 304 -20.02 0.60 -22.09
C GLU A 304 -19.55 2.06 -22.03
N VAL A 305 -19.78 2.83 -23.09
CA VAL A 305 -19.53 4.29 -23.06
C VAL A 305 -20.61 4.92 -22.21
N LEU A 306 -20.23 5.36 -21.01
CA LEU A 306 -21.13 6.09 -20.13
C LEU A 306 -21.63 7.36 -20.80
N GLN A 307 -22.93 7.37 -21.09
CA GLN A 307 -23.61 8.52 -21.65
C GLN A 307 -23.95 9.54 -20.56
N GLU A 308 -23.85 10.82 -20.90
CA GLU A 308 -24.40 11.85 -20.04
C GLU A 308 -25.94 11.71 -19.96
N THR A 309 -26.49 11.79 -18.75
CA THR A 309 -27.94 11.87 -18.53
C THR A 309 -28.50 13.23 -18.95
N ARG A 310 -27.66 14.27 -18.93
CA ARG A 310 -27.96 15.62 -19.42
C ARG A 310 -26.69 16.27 -19.96
N THR A 311 -26.85 17.10 -21.00
CA THR A 311 -25.73 17.84 -21.61
C THR A 311 -24.95 18.64 -20.56
N GLY A 312 -23.63 18.42 -20.51
CA GLY A 312 -22.71 19.12 -19.62
C GLY A 312 -22.61 18.53 -18.22
N GLN A 313 -23.28 17.40 -17.95
CA GLN A 313 -23.16 16.68 -16.68
C GLN A 313 -21.70 16.32 -16.37
N SER A 314 -20.93 15.88 -17.36
CA SER A 314 -19.52 15.52 -17.18
C SER A 314 -18.72 16.69 -16.63
N HIS A 315 -18.79 17.85 -17.28
CA HIS A 315 -18.08 19.05 -16.84
C HIS A 315 -18.49 19.49 -15.42
N GLU A 316 -19.78 19.38 -15.08
CA GLU A 316 -20.27 19.70 -13.74
C GLU A 316 -19.69 18.76 -12.68
N LEU A 317 -19.72 17.44 -12.92
CA LEU A 317 -19.16 16.44 -12.01
C LEU A 317 -17.65 16.64 -11.84
N GLN A 318 -16.92 16.80 -12.95
CA GLN A 318 -15.47 17.05 -12.93
C GLN A 318 -15.13 18.31 -12.13
N ALA A 319 -15.82 19.43 -12.39
CA ALA A 319 -15.61 20.68 -11.64
C ALA A 319 -15.82 20.50 -10.14
N ARG A 320 -16.86 19.74 -9.73
CA ARG A 320 -17.13 19.44 -8.31
C ARG A 320 -16.11 18.51 -7.67
N ILE A 321 -15.61 17.53 -8.40
CA ILE A 321 -14.52 16.67 -7.94
C ILE A 321 -13.24 17.50 -7.76
N TYR A 322 -12.91 18.40 -8.69
CA TYR A 322 -11.77 19.30 -8.52
C TYR A 322 -11.95 20.25 -7.34
N GLU A 323 -13.16 20.79 -7.13
CA GLU A 323 -13.47 21.63 -5.97
C GLU A 323 -13.22 20.86 -4.66
N ARG A 324 -13.62 19.59 -4.57
CA ARG A 324 -13.34 18.71 -3.43
C ARG A 324 -11.84 18.47 -3.26
N LEU A 325 -11.13 18.07 -4.32
CA LEU A 325 -9.68 17.82 -4.28
C LEU A 325 -8.89 19.06 -3.85
N ALA A 326 -9.30 20.25 -4.28
CA ALA A 326 -8.66 21.52 -3.93
C ALA A 326 -8.68 21.83 -2.42
N ARG A 327 -9.59 21.20 -1.65
CA ARG A 327 -9.68 21.36 -0.19
C ARG A 327 -8.55 20.64 0.55
N PHE A 328 -7.88 19.66 -0.07
CA PHE A 328 -6.72 18.98 0.49
C PHE A 328 -5.46 19.84 0.39
N THR A 329 -5.45 20.98 1.07
CA THR A 329 -4.40 22.01 0.91
C THR A 329 -2.99 21.55 1.32
N GLN A 330 -2.86 20.45 2.08
CA GLN A 330 -1.58 19.81 2.42
C GLN A 330 -1.16 18.69 1.48
N LEU A 331 -1.90 18.45 0.38
CA LEU A 331 -1.63 17.35 -0.53
C LEU A 331 -0.28 17.52 -1.22
N GLU A 332 0.58 16.52 -1.04
CA GLU A 332 1.91 16.42 -1.66
C GLU A 332 1.94 15.38 -2.78
N SER A 333 1.05 14.39 -2.75
CA SER A 333 0.99 13.31 -3.73
C SER A 333 -0.46 12.99 -4.06
N LEU A 334 -0.81 13.13 -5.35
CA LEU A 334 -2.10 12.79 -5.90
C LEU A 334 -1.93 11.69 -6.95
N ALA A 335 -2.55 10.54 -6.73
CA ALA A 335 -2.62 9.46 -7.71
C ALA A 335 -4.09 9.10 -7.94
N LEU A 336 -4.56 9.34 -9.17
CA LEU A 336 -5.90 8.96 -9.59
C LEU A 336 -5.87 7.84 -10.63
N GLY A 337 -4.73 7.70 -11.33
CA GLY A 337 -4.45 6.60 -12.24
C GLY A 337 -3.59 5.51 -11.58
N HIS A 338 -3.64 4.31 -12.15
CA HIS A 338 -2.94 3.12 -11.64
C HIS A 338 -2.62 2.15 -12.78
N ASP A 339 -1.51 1.42 -12.67
CA ASP A 339 -1.24 0.26 -13.54
C ASP A 339 -1.71 -1.01 -12.83
N ASP A 340 -2.91 -1.43 -13.18
CA ASP A 340 -3.59 -2.64 -12.69
C ASP A 340 -3.55 -3.79 -13.72
N ARG A 341 -2.64 -3.72 -14.69
CA ARG A 341 -2.44 -4.79 -15.65
C ARG A 341 -1.90 -6.04 -14.96
N ASP A 342 -2.65 -7.14 -15.07
CA ASP A 342 -2.17 -8.47 -14.74
C ASP A 342 -1.44 -9.09 -15.93
N PHE A 343 -0.14 -8.80 -16.07
CA PHE A 343 0.70 -9.36 -17.12
C PHE A 343 0.84 -10.89 -17.04
N GLY A 344 0.51 -11.50 -15.90
CA GLY A 344 0.51 -12.96 -15.74
C GLY A 344 -0.69 -13.64 -16.40
N ASN A 345 -1.74 -12.88 -16.74
CA ASN A 345 -2.94 -13.42 -17.33
C ASN A 345 -2.95 -13.27 -18.86
N GLU A 346 -2.54 -14.32 -19.54
CA GLU A 346 -2.51 -14.42 -21.01
C GLU A 346 -3.88 -14.16 -21.66
N SER A 347 -4.99 -14.38 -20.95
CA SER A 347 -6.34 -14.15 -21.50
C SER A 347 -6.67 -12.67 -21.67
N LEU A 348 -5.87 -11.78 -21.09
CA LEU A 348 -6.06 -10.33 -21.20
C LEU A 348 -5.37 -9.76 -22.44
N PHE A 349 -4.57 -10.54 -23.15
CA PHE A 349 -3.97 -10.11 -24.41
C PHE A 349 -5.00 -10.18 -25.53
N ILE A 350 -5.12 -9.10 -26.28
CA ILE A 350 -5.93 -8.96 -27.50
C ILE A 350 -5.00 -8.86 -28.72
N ILE A 351 -5.49 -9.23 -29.90
CA ILE A 351 -4.74 -9.02 -31.13
C ILE A 351 -4.88 -7.56 -31.55
N GLY A 352 -3.77 -6.82 -31.54
CA GLY A 352 -3.75 -5.41 -31.94
C GLY A 352 -3.99 -5.21 -33.45
N PRO A 353 -4.14 -3.96 -33.91
CA PRO A 353 -4.37 -3.63 -35.32
C PRO A 353 -3.31 -4.19 -36.28
N ASP A 354 -2.08 -4.32 -35.79
CA ASP A 354 -0.93 -4.85 -36.54
C ASP A 354 -0.84 -6.39 -36.53
N GLY A 355 -1.74 -7.07 -35.81
CA GLY A 355 -1.76 -8.53 -35.67
C GLY A 355 -0.94 -9.07 -34.51
N ASP A 356 -0.21 -8.22 -33.79
CA ASP A 356 0.58 -8.62 -32.62
C ASP A 356 -0.27 -8.68 -31.34
N PRO A 357 -0.01 -9.62 -30.41
CA PRO A 357 -0.64 -9.64 -29.10
C PRO A 357 -0.28 -8.36 -28.33
N THR A 358 -1.30 -7.63 -27.92
CA THR A 358 -1.20 -6.43 -27.09
C THR A 358 -2.03 -6.63 -25.84
N PHE A 359 -1.62 -6.04 -24.72
CA PHE A 359 -2.40 -6.15 -23.49
C PHE A 359 -3.74 -5.42 -23.65
N GLY A 360 -4.85 -6.03 -23.28
CA GLY A 360 -6.18 -5.44 -23.43
C GLY A 360 -6.34 -4.10 -22.73
N ASP A 361 -7.26 -3.28 -23.23
CA ASP A 361 -7.53 -1.96 -22.66
C ASP A 361 -8.45 -2.00 -21.44
N GLN A 362 -8.93 -3.17 -21.04
CA GLN A 362 -10.07 -3.34 -20.10
C GLN A 362 -9.89 -2.64 -18.74
N HIS A 363 -8.63 -2.37 -18.36
CA HIS A 363 -8.28 -1.66 -17.13
C HIS A 363 -7.84 -0.21 -17.36
N PHE A 364 -7.91 0.27 -18.59
CA PHE A 364 -7.69 1.68 -18.90
C PHE A 364 -8.89 2.50 -18.45
N GLN A 365 -8.64 3.56 -17.70
CA GLN A 365 -9.68 4.35 -17.05
C GLN A 365 -10.24 5.39 -18.02
N TYR A 366 -11.24 5.01 -18.81
CA TYR A 366 -11.89 5.93 -19.76
C TYR A 366 -12.87 6.90 -19.09
N ASP A 367 -13.58 6.42 -18.07
CA ASP A 367 -14.65 7.16 -17.41
C ASP A 367 -14.11 7.91 -16.17
N CYS A 368 -13.11 8.76 -16.43
CA CYS A 368 -12.30 9.45 -15.42
C CYS A 368 -12.24 10.97 -15.63
N LEU A 369 -11.54 11.68 -14.74
CA LEU A 369 -11.23 13.10 -14.88
C LEU A 369 -10.37 13.36 -16.11
N SER A 370 -10.73 14.36 -16.92
CA SER A 370 -9.98 14.71 -18.13
C SER A 370 -8.65 15.42 -17.86
N PHE A 371 -8.46 16.02 -16.68
CA PHE A 371 -7.29 16.85 -16.37
C PHE A 371 -7.03 17.99 -17.40
N SER A 372 -8.07 18.64 -17.91
CA SER A 372 -7.96 19.84 -18.77
C SER A 372 -8.41 21.12 -18.06
N LEU A 373 -7.93 22.27 -18.50
CA LEU A 373 -8.40 23.57 -17.99
C LEU A 373 -9.91 23.76 -18.27
N ASP A 374 -10.38 23.28 -19.42
CA ASP A 374 -11.81 23.33 -19.79
C ASP A 374 -12.71 22.50 -18.88
N SER A 375 -12.20 21.44 -18.24
CA SER A 375 -12.96 20.66 -17.26
C SER A 375 -12.90 21.19 -15.83
N GLY A 376 -12.10 22.23 -15.58
CA GLY A 376 -12.01 22.86 -14.26
C GLY A 376 -10.73 22.59 -13.49
N LEU A 377 -9.67 22.06 -14.13
CA LEU A 377 -8.38 21.78 -13.49
C LEU A 377 -7.85 22.97 -12.66
N GLN A 378 -8.11 24.21 -13.08
CA GLN A 378 -7.75 25.43 -12.37
C GLN A 378 -8.22 25.49 -10.91
N ALA A 379 -9.29 24.79 -10.55
CA ALA A 379 -9.76 24.72 -9.17
C ALA A 379 -8.69 24.14 -8.22
N LEU A 380 -7.77 23.31 -8.74
CA LEU A 380 -6.64 22.74 -8.00
C LEU A 380 -5.48 23.74 -7.76
N GLU A 381 -5.66 25.03 -8.04
CA GLU A 381 -4.62 26.06 -7.84
C GLU A 381 -4.13 26.14 -6.38
N ALA A 382 -5.01 25.82 -5.41
CA ALA A 382 -4.68 25.83 -3.99
C ALA A 382 -3.65 24.77 -3.59
N LEU A 383 -3.43 23.73 -4.41
CA LEU A 383 -2.52 22.61 -4.13
C LEU A 383 -1.04 22.98 -4.36
N ARG A 384 -0.57 24.11 -3.81
CA ARG A 384 0.82 24.59 -3.94
C ARG A 384 1.85 23.62 -3.35
N GLY A 385 1.40 22.71 -2.50
CA GLY A 385 2.20 21.64 -1.88
C GLY A 385 2.46 20.43 -2.77
N LEU A 386 1.75 20.30 -3.90
CA LEU A 386 1.77 19.10 -4.73
C LEU A 386 3.15 18.87 -5.34
N LYS A 387 3.70 17.67 -5.11
CA LYS A 387 5.01 17.21 -5.61
C LYS A 387 4.89 16.13 -6.65
N LYS A 388 3.89 15.25 -6.52
CA LYS A 388 3.69 14.12 -7.41
C LYS A 388 2.25 14.08 -7.93
N LEU A 389 2.12 13.97 -9.25
CA LEU A 389 0.85 13.69 -9.92
C LEU A 389 0.99 12.39 -10.70
N ASN A 390 0.10 11.44 -10.43
CA ASN A 390 0.01 10.17 -11.15
C ASN A 390 -1.37 10.03 -11.80
N VAL A 391 -1.38 10.02 -13.13
CA VAL A 391 -2.55 9.84 -13.99
C VAL A 391 -2.37 8.62 -14.92
N PHE A 392 -1.57 7.65 -14.48
CA PHE A 392 -1.23 6.46 -15.27
C PHE A 392 -2.49 5.68 -15.68
N ARG A 393 -2.57 5.30 -16.97
CA ARG A 393 -3.73 4.63 -17.59
C ARG A 393 -5.06 5.38 -17.44
N MET A 394 -5.04 6.70 -17.42
CA MET A 394 -6.25 7.53 -17.50
C MET A 394 -6.40 8.11 -18.91
N ALA A 395 -7.64 8.23 -19.39
CA ALA A 395 -7.96 8.99 -20.61
C ALA A 395 -7.89 10.51 -20.35
N THR A 396 -6.67 11.05 -20.21
CA THR A 396 -6.48 12.48 -19.94
C THR A 396 -6.53 13.33 -21.21
N ALA A 397 -6.57 14.63 -21.01
CA ALA A 397 -6.51 15.67 -22.04
C ALA A 397 -5.42 16.69 -21.67
N ILE A 398 -4.32 16.22 -21.06
CA ILE A 398 -3.22 17.08 -20.61
C ILE A 398 -2.39 17.52 -21.83
N GLY A 399 -2.67 18.73 -22.31
CA GLY A 399 -1.90 19.35 -23.38
C GLY A 399 -0.78 20.27 -22.87
N VAL A 400 -0.17 20.99 -23.81
CA VAL A 400 0.88 21.99 -23.52
C VAL A 400 0.36 23.09 -22.58
N GLU A 401 -0.89 23.54 -22.76
CA GLU A 401 -1.49 24.59 -21.93
C GLU A 401 -1.65 24.14 -20.47
N GLU A 402 -2.11 22.91 -20.25
CA GLU A 402 -2.23 22.30 -18.92
C GLU A 402 -0.88 22.23 -18.22
N VAL A 403 0.16 21.69 -18.86
CA VAL A 403 1.48 21.54 -18.21
C VAL A 403 2.18 22.89 -17.97
N GLN A 404 1.94 23.89 -18.82
CA GLN A 404 2.34 25.27 -18.57
C GLN A 404 1.64 25.84 -17.33
N TRP A 405 0.33 25.62 -17.21
CA TRP A 405 -0.42 26.02 -16.02
C TRP A 405 0.11 25.30 -14.77
N MET A 406 0.28 23.98 -14.81
CA MET A 406 0.76 23.15 -13.69
C MET A 406 2.15 23.59 -13.22
N SER A 407 3.09 23.82 -14.15
CA SER A 407 4.47 24.24 -13.80
C SER A 407 4.53 25.62 -13.14
N ARG A 408 3.63 26.53 -13.53
CA ARG A 408 3.47 27.86 -12.90
C ARG A 408 2.78 27.77 -11.54
N VAL A 409 1.73 26.95 -11.44
CA VAL A 409 0.82 26.95 -10.30
C VAL A 409 1.27 26.00 -9.18
N TRP A 410 1.89 24.88 -9.52
CA TRP A 410 2.44 23.91 -8.58
C TRP A 410 3.98 23.99 -8.58
N PRO A 411 4.56 24.99 -7.90
CA PRO A 411 6.01 25.22 -7.95
C PRO A 411 6.81 24.04 -7.40
N LYS A 412 6.22 23.20 -6.56
CA LYS A 412 6.85 22.01 -5.98
C LYS A 412 6.67 20.73 -6.79
N LEU A 413 6.02 20.79 -7.96
CA LEU A 413 5.85 19.61 -8.80
C LEU A 413 7.23 19.06 -9.21
N GLU A 414 7.48 17.81 -8.83
CA GLU A 414 8.74 17.09 -9.01
C GLU A 414 8.56 15.87 -9.92
N SER A 415 7.35 15.32 -10.04
CA SER A 415 7.08 14.11 -10.80
C SER A 415 5.68 14.15 -11.42
N LEU A 416 5.63 13.81 -12.71
CA LEU A 416 4.40 13.61 -13.48
C LEU A 416 4.47 12.22 -14.14
N ILE A 417 3.55 11.36 -13.76
CA ILE A 417 3.52 9.94 -14.14
C ILE A 417 2.27 9.69 -14.96
N GLY A 418 2.41 8.99 -16.10
CA GLY A 418 1.27 8.47 -16.86
C GLY A 418 0.87 9.20 -18.13
N LEU A 419 1.64 10.20 -18.60
CA LEU A 419 1.39 10.80 -19.91
C LEU A 419 1.65 9.78 -21.03
N ASN A 420 0.74 9.70 -21.98
CA ASN A 420 0.74 8.82 -23.13
C ASN A 420 1.51 9.45 -24.31
N PRO A 421 2.70 8.93 -24.67
CA PRO A 421 3.48 9.45 -25.80
C PRO A 421 2.86 9.17 -27.17
N GLU A 422 1.86 8.29 -27.26
CA GLU A 422 1.16 7.97 -28.50
C GLU A 422 0.02 8.94 -28.82
N GLU A 423 -0.48 9.68 -27.82
CA GLU A 423 -1.48 10.72 -28.01
C GLU A 423 -0.77 12.05 -28.35
N ALA A 424 -1.20 12.71 -29.43
CA ALA A 424 -0.47 13.84 -30.00
C ALA A 424 -0.34 15.02 -29.01
N LYS A 425 -1.41 15.38 -28.28
CA LYS A 425 -1.38 16.49 -27.31
C LYS A 425 -0.50 16.17 -26.12
N GLU A 426 -0.59 14.96 -25.57
CA GLU A 426 0.21 14.53 -24.43
C GLU A 426 1.70 14.37 -24.81
N ASN A 427 2.00 13.94 -26.04
CA ASN A 427 3.36 13.92 -26.56
C ASN A 427 3.95 15.34 -26.71
N ASP A 428 3.17 16.29 -27.21
CA ASP A 428 3.58 17.71 -27.27
C ASP A 428 3.83 18.27 -25.85
N ALA A 429 2.97 17.91 -24.89
CA ALA A 429 3.14 18.27 -23.48
C ALA A 429 4.43 17.68 -22.88
N LEU A 430 4.72 16.40 -23.15
CA LEU A 430 5.97 15.74 -22.76
C LEU A 430 7.20 16.44 -23.34
N ALA A 431 7.17 16.78 -24.64
CA ALA A 431 8.25 17.50 -25.29
C ALA A 431 8.49 18.86 -24.64
N TRP A 432 7.41 19.63 -24.41
CA TRP A 432 7.49 20.93 -23.74
C TRP A 432 8.06 20.81 -22.32
N LEU A 433 7.63 19.83 -21.53
CA LEU A 433 8.11 19.59 -20.16
C LEU A 433 9.61 19.25 -20.11
N ARG A 434 10.09 18.42 -21.05
CA ARG A 434 11.52 18.07 -21.15
C ARG A 434 12.38 19.30 -21.43
N GLU A 435 11.91 20.17 -22.32
CA GLU A 435 12.62 21.39 -22.72
C GLU A 435 12.58 22.47 -21.63
N ASN A 436 11.41 22.73 -21.04
CA ASN A 436 11.17 23.90 -20.21
C ASN A 436 11.21 23.59 -18.70
N CYS A 437 11.02 22.33 -18.30
CA CYS A 437 10.91 21.92 -16.91
C CYS A 437 11.73 20.64 -16.60
N PRO A 438 13.05 20.61 -16.88
CA PRO A 438 13.87 19.39 -16.75
C PRO A 438 13.99 18.84 -15.32
N ARG A 439 13.56 19.61 -14.31
CA ARG A 439 13.48 19.17 -12.92
C ARG A 439 12.33 18.20 -12.65
N ILE A 440 11.29 18.21 -13.49
CA ILE A 440 10.12 17.34 -13.35
C ILE A 440 10.50 15.98 -13.93
N LYS A 441 10.50 14.96 -13.07
CA LYS A 441 10.70 13.57 -13.49
C LYS A 441 9.46 13.11 -14.24
N LEU A 442 9.69 12.73 -15.50
CA LEU A 442 8.66 12.19 -16.37
C LEU A 442 8.80 10.67 -16.38
N GLU A 443 7.75 9.99 -15.96
CA GLU A 443 7.60 8.55 -16.11
C GLU A 443 6.42 8.37 -17.07
N PRO A 444 6.68 8.49 -18.40
CA PRO A 444 5.63 8.34 -19.38
C PRO A 444 5.07 6.93 -19.32
N PHE A 445 3.84 6.77 -19.79
CA PHE A 445 3.32 5.45 -20.10
C PHE A 445 4.26 4.79 -21.11
N ALA A 446 4.92 3.71 -20.70
CA ALA A 446 5.70 2.89 -21.60
C ALA A 446 4.79 1.76 -22.11
N PRO A 447 4.53 1.67 -23.43
CA PRO A 447 3.98 0.45 -23.98
C PRO A 447 4.93 -0.70 -23.64
N TRP A 448 4.36 -1.85 -23.33
CA TRP A 448 5.16 -3.04 -23.03
C TRP A 448 5.95 -3.42 -24.30
N PRO A 449 7.27 -3.69 -24.20
CA PRO A 449 8.15 -3.89 -25.35
C PRO A 449 7.92 -5.18 -26.13
#